data_AF-A0A960VA24-F1
#
_entry.id   AF-A0A960VA24-F1
#
_cell.length_a   1.000
_cell.length_b   1.000
_cell.length_c   1.000
_cell.angle_alpha   90.00
_cell.angle_beta   90.00
_cell.angle_gamma   90.00
#
_symmetry.space_group_name_H-M   'P 1'
#
loop_
_entity.id
_entity.type
_entity.pdbx_description
1 polymer ?
#
loop_
_entity_poly.entity_id
_entity_poly.type
_entity_poly.pdbx_seq_one_letter_code
_entity_poly.pdbx_strand_id
1 'polypeptide(L)'
;MPVLPEWVNYHFPPKIHIEVDCAHKSGSYIKNIGNRILIITTQKDLQSSVDVLSIKKSIERDTDGVIIYDDIITAATLKDLDTAAHFARQSQVNCVIA
;
A
#
# COMPACT_ATOMS: atom_id res chain seq x y z
N MET A 1 -15.47 -11.12 -25.81
CA MET A 1 -14.37 -10.17 -25.53
C MET A 1 -14.39 -9.14 -26.64
N PRO A 2 -14.61 -7.84 -26.38
CA PRO A 2 -14.64 -6.85 -27.46
C PRO A 2 -13.26 -6.78 -28.11
N VAL A 3 -13.25 -6.76 -29.45
CA VAL A 3 -12.01 -6.65 -30.23
C VAL A 3 -11.59 -5.18 -30.16
N LEU A 4 -10.47 -4.91 -29.51
CA LEU A 4 -9.91 -3.56 -29.43
C LEU A 4 -9.33 -3.18 -30.81
N PRO A 5 -9.49 -1.92 -31.26
CA PRO A 5 -8.85 -1.43 -32.48
C PRO A 5 -7.32 -1.55 -32.42
N GLU A 6 -6.66 -1.78 -33.56
CA GLU A 6 -5.18 -1.97 -33.64
C GLU A 6 -4.35 -0.80 -33.08
N TRP A 7 -4.92 0.41 -33.00
CA TRP A 7 -4.25 1.58 -32.42
C TRP A 7 -4.30 1.64 -30.88
N VAL A 8 -5.11 0.79 -30.24
CA VAL A 8 -5.24 0.76 -28.78
C VAL A 8 -4.23 -0.24 -28.21
N ASN A 9 -3.08 0.25 -27.77
CA ASN A 9 -2.16 -0.54 -26.96
C ASN A 9 -2.54 -0.41 -25.48
N TYR A 10 -3.49 -1.23 -25.03
CA TYR A 10 -3.89 -1.31 -23.63
C TYR A 10 -3.05 -2.36 -22.88
N HIS A 11 -2.26 -1.91 -21.91
CA HIS A 11 -1.49 -2.79 -21.03
C HIS A 11 -1.95 -2.62 -19.58
N PHE A 12 -2.31 -3.74 -18.96
CA PHE A 12 -2.75 -3.80 -17.56
C PHE A 12 -1.88 -4.81 -16.80
N PRO A 13 -0.66 -4.43 -16.38
CA PRO A 13 0.25 -5.29 -15.64
C PRO A 13 -0.12 -5.61 -14.18
N PRO A 14 -1.09 -4.95 -13.49
CA PRO A 14 -1.38 -5.28 -12.10
C PRO A 14 -1.77 -6.75 -11.89
N LYS A 15 -1.23 -7.34 -10.83
CA LYS A 15 -1.66 -8.64 -10.34
C LYS A 15 -2.82 -8.44 -9.36
N ILE A 16 -4.02 -8.85 -9.74
CA ILE A 16 -5.21 -8.73 -8.89
C ILE A 16 -5.40 -10.04 -8.12
N HIS A 17 -5.56 -9.92 -6.80
CA HIS A 17 -5.95 -11.00 -5.91
C HIS A 17 -7.32 -10.67 -5.31
N ILE A 18 -8.31 -11.54 -5.52
CA ILE A 18 -9.67 -11.39 -4.97
C ILE A 18 -9.97 -12.61 -4.11
N GLU A 19 -10.12 -12.38 -2.82
CA GLU A 19 -10.44 -13.41 -1.83
C GLU A 19 -11.16 -12.76 -0.65
N VAL A 20 -12.01 -13.52 0.05
CA VAL A 20 -12.69 -13.07 1.28
C VAL A 20 -11.68 -13.06 2.44
N ASP A 21 -11.73 -12.01 3.27
CA ASP A 21 -10.90 -11.86 4.48
C ASP A 21 -9.39 -11.95 4.26
N CYS A 22 -8.87 -11.52 3.11
CA CYS A 22 -7.47 -11.72 2.73
C CYS A 22 -6.45 -10.79 3.42
N ALA A 23 -6.89 -9.86 4.28
CA ALA A 23 -6.01 -8.89 4.97
C ALA A 23 -4.85 -9.54 5.74
N HIS A 24 -5.06 -10.72 6.31
CA HIS A 24 -4.05 -11.48 7.04
C HIS A 24 -2.99 -12.14 6.16
N LYS A 25 -3.22 -12.20 4.83
CA LYS A 25 -2.31 -12.76 3.82
C LYS A 25 -1.49 -11.68 3.10
N SER A 26 -1.77 -10.40 3.35
CA SER A 26 -1.15 -9.27 2.65
C SER A 26 0.37 -9.31 2.65
N GLY A 27 1.01 -9.66 3.78
CA GLY A 27 2.47 -9.82 3.86
C GLY A 27 3.02 -10.83 2.85
N SER A 28 2.35 -11.98 2.70
CA SER A 28 2.76 -13.03 1.77
C SER A 28 2.69 -12.61 0.30
N TYR A 29 1.80 -11.67 -0.05
CA TYR A 29 1.66 -11.15 -1.41
C TYR A 29 2.76 -10.15 -1.77
N ILE A 30 3.21 -9.36 -0.79
CA ILE A 30 4.12 -8.24 -1.03
C ILE A 30 5.58 -8.50 -0.67
N LYS A 31 5.89 -9.59 0.06
CA LYS A 31 7.27 -9.94 0.46
C LYS A 31 8.27 -10.03 -0.68
N ASN A 32 7.79 -10.30 -1.90
CA ASN A 32 8.62 -10.38 -3.11
C ASN A 32 8.70 -9.04 -3.87
N ILE A 33 7.92 -8.03 -3.46
CA ILE A 33 7.86 -6.70 -4.07
C ILE A 33 8.79 -5.75 -3.33
N GLY A 34 8.78 -5.80 -2.00
CA GLY A 34 9.64 -4.98 -1.15
C GLY A 34 9.80 -5.58 0.24
N ASN A 35 10.71 -4.98 1.00
CA ASN A 35 11.15 -5.50 2.30
C ASN A 35 11.00 -4.48 3.43
N ARG A 36 11.03 -3.19 3.08
CA ARG A 36 10.81 -2.10 4.01
C ARG A 36 9.65 -1.28 3.49
N ILE A 37 8.54 -1.30 4.23
CA ILE A 37 7.23 -0.95 3.72
C ILE A 37 6.66 0.28 4.43
N LEU A 38 6.06 1.19 3.67
CA LEU A 38 5.30 2.33 4.16
C LEU A 38 3.81 2.07 3.92
N ILE A 39 3.02 2.01 4.97
CA ILE A 39 1.55 2.06 4.87
C ILE A 39 1.14 3.52 5.00
N ILE A 40 0.58 4.09 3.95
CA ILE A 40 -0.01 5.43 3.96
C ILE A 40 -1.50 5.26 4.23
N THR A 41 -2.00 5.89 5.26
CA THR A 41 -3.42 5.85 5.60
C THR A 41 -3.87 7.19 6.17
N THR A 42 -5.16 7.47 6.16
CA THR A 42 -5.68 8.63 6.85
C THR A 42 -5.91 8.31 8.33
N GLN A 43 -5.83 9.31 9.20
CA GLN A 43 -6.15 9.13 10.63
C GLN A 43 -7.56 8.59 10.83
N LYS A 44 -8.50 9.03 9.99
CA LYS A 44 -9.87 8.57 10.01
C LYS A 44 -9.97 7.07 9.72
N ASP A 45 -9.25 6.59 8.71
CA ASP A 45 -9.27 5.17 8.32
C ASP A 45 -8.52 4.30 9.33
N LEU A 46 -7.43 4.80 9.89
CA LEU A 46 -6.67 4.12 10.94
C LEU A 46 -7.51 3.88 12.20
N GLN A 47 -8.29 4.88 12.63
CA GLN A 47 -9.15 4.77 13.80
C GLN A 47 -10.35 3.84 13.57
N SER A 48 -10.78 3.71 12.31
CA SER A 48 -12.00 2.97 11.95
C SER A 48 -11.74 1.52 11.53
N SER A 49 -10.51 1.11 11.27
CA SER A 49 -10.24 -0.17 10.60
C SER A 49 -9.40 -1.16 11.43
N VAL A 50 -10.03 -2.26 11.80
CA VAL A 50 -9.33 -3.47 12.27
C VAL A 50 -8.40 -4.03 11.16
N ASP A 51 -8.74 -3.75 9.91
CA ASP A 51 -8.03 -4.26 8.74
C ASP A 51 -6.63 -3.68 8.59
N VAL A 52 -6.42 -2.37 8.82
CA VAL A 52 -5.07 -1.78 8.74
C VAL A 52 -4.12 -2.42 9.75
N LEU A 53 -4.61 -2.70 10.97
CA LEU A 53 -3.82 -3.40 11.99
C LEU A 53 -3.56 -4.86 11.62
N SER A 54 -4.53 -5.55 11.00
CA SER A 54 -4.38 -6.91 10.51
C SER A 54 -3.33 -6.99 9.39
N ILE A 55 -3.38 -6.05 8.45
CA ILE A 55 -2.43 -5.89 7.36
C ILE A 55 -1.04 -5.62 7.94
N LYS A 56 -0.91 -4.65 8.85
CA LYS A 56 0.36 -4.34 9.53
C LYS A 56 0.98 -5.60 10.13
N LYS A 57 0.22 -6.34 10.94
CA LYS A 57 0.70 -7.59 11.58
C LYS A 57 1.09 -8.66 10.57
N SER A 58 0.34 -8.79 9.47
CA SER A 58 0.66 -9.72 8.38
C SER A 58 2.01 -9.37 7.74
N ILE A 59 2.26 -8.08 7.51
CA ILE A 59 3.47 -7.57 6.88
C ILE A 59 4.68 -7.69 7.81
N GLU A 60 4.54 -7.36 9.09
CA GLU A 60 5.61 -7.51 10.10
C GLU A 60 6.08 -8.95 10.25
N ARG A 61 5.21 -9.94 10.00
CA ARG A 61 5.59 -11.35 10.03
C ARG A 61 6.48 -11.75 8.84
N ASP A 62 6.23 -11.16 7.68
CA ASP A 62 6.76 -11.64 6.40
C ASP A 62 7.84 -10.71 5.79
N THR A 63 8.14 -9.55 6.41
CA THR A 63 9.11 -8.53 5.91
C THR A 63 9.91 -7.87 7.05
N ASP A 64 11.04 -7.22 6.72
CA ASP A 64 11.98 -6.66 7.71
C ASP A 64 11.49 -5.40 8.43
N GLY A 65 10.45 -4.73 7.91
CA GLY A 65 9.88 -3.59 8.62
C GLY A 65 8.69 -2.95 7.93
N VAL A 66 7.73 -2.52 8.76
CA VAL A 66 6.58 -1.73 8.35
C VAL A 66 6.52 -0.44 9.14
N ILE A 67 6.22 0.65 8.44
CA ILE A 67 6.03 1.97 9.03
C ILE A 67 4.64 2.45 8.62
N ILE A 68 3.86 2.95 9.58
CA ILE A 68 2.59 3.60 9.29
C ILE A 68 2.85 5.10 9.20
N TYR A 69 2.35 5.72 8.13
CA TYR A 69 2.30 7.16 7.96
C TYR A 69 0.83 7.61 8.04
N ASP A 70 0.50 8.27 9.14
CA ASP A 70 -0.85 8.70 9.52
C ASP A 70 -0.97 10.21 9.75
N ASP A 71 -0.08 11.00 9.18
CA ASP A 71 -0.15 12.48 9.28
C ASP A 71 -1.31 13.08 8.45
N ILE A 72 -1.92 12.29 7.55
CA ILE A 72 -3.03 12.75 6.70
C ILE A 72 -4.34 12.62 7.46
N ILE A 73 -5.02 13.73 7.73
CA ILE A 73 -6.24 13.72 8.56
C ILE A 73 -7.43 13.12 7.80
N THR A 74 -7.73 13.61 6.59
CA THR A 74 -8.92 13.23 5.82
C THR A 74 -8.72 13.21 4.32
N ALA A 75 -8.06 14.23 3.77
CA ALA A 75 -7.73 14.29 2.35
C ALA A 75 -6.29 14.76 2.19
N ALA A 76 -5.53 14.07 1.34
CA ALA A 76 -4.15 14.40 1.08
C ALA A 76 -4.04 15.70 0.26
N THR A 77 -3.18 16.60 0.71
CA THR A 77 -2.76 17.78 -0.06
C THR A 77 -1.40 17.55 -0.72
N LEU A 78 -1.01 18.42 -1.66
CA LEU A 78 0.32 18.36 -2.28
C LEU A 78 1.46 18.47 -1.24
N LYS A 79 1.26 19.24 -0.16
CA LYS A 79 2.23 19.35 0.92
C LYS A 79 2.39 18.05 1.71
N ASP A 80 1.29 17.34 1.91
CA ASP A 80 1.31 16.05 2.60
C ASP A 80 2.03 15.01 1.74
N LEU A 81 1.83 15.05 0.42
CA LEU A 81 2.56 14.20 -0.53
C LEU A 81 4.07 14.44 -0.47
N ASP A 82 4.51 15.70 -0.50
CA ASP A 82 5.94 16.05 -0.42
C ASP A 82 6.55 15.60 0.91
N THR A 83 5.80 15.77 2.00
CA THR A 83 6.22 15.36 3.35
C THR A 83 6.32 13.84 3.46
N ALA A 84 5.32 13.11 2.97
CA ALA A 84 5.31 11.65 2.94
C ALA A 84 6.44 11.09 2.07
N ALA A 85 6.69 11.69 0.90
CA ALA A 85 7.77 11.29 0.00
C ALA A 85 9.15 11.56 0.63
N HIS A 86 9.33 12.70 1.28
CA HIS A 86 10.56 13.02 2.01
C HIS A 86 10.79 12.03 3.15
N PHE A 87 9.75 11.72 3.92
CA PHE A 87 9.80 10.72 4.99
C PHE A 87 10.13 9.32 4.46
N ALA A 88 9.49 8.88 3.37
CA ALA A 88 9.76 7.60 2.73
C ALA A 88 11.23 7.49 2.29
N ARG A 89 11.79 8.58 1.75
CA ARG A 89 13.19 8.64 1.36
C ARG A 89 14.14 8.53 2.56
N GLN A 90 13.90 9.30 3.61
CA GLN A 90 14.73 9.25 4.82
C GLN A 90 14.67 7.89 5.51
N SER A 91 13.49 7.28 5.51
CA SER A 91 13.26 5.96 6.11
C SER A 91 13.71 4.80 5.21
N GLN A 92 14.29 5.08 4.04
CA GLN A 92 14.78 4.10 3.05
C GLN A 92 13.73 3.04 2.67
N VAL A 93 12.48 3.47 2.56
CA VAL A 93 11.36 2.58 2.27
C VAL A 93 11.36 2.23 0.78
N ASN A 94 11.12 0.96 0.45
CA ASN A 94 11.22 0.44 -0.93
C ASN A 94 9.89 -0.08 -1.48
N CYS A 95 8.83 -0.06 -0.68
CA CYS A 95 7.47 -0.37 -1.10
C CYS A 95 6.46 0.51 -0.35
N VAL A 96 5.42 0.97 -1.05
CA VAL A 96 4.35 1.80 -0.50
C VAL A 96 3.02 1.06 -0.66
N ILE A 97 2.22 1.07 0.39
CA ILE A 97 0.85 0.54 0.43
C ILE A 97 -0.07 1.69 0.79
N ALA A 98 -1.22 1.76 0.13
CA ALA A 98 -2.29 2.74 0.36
C ALA A 98 -3.61 2.01 0.65
#